data_AF-A1HS61-F1
#
_entry.id   AF-A1HS61-F1
#
_cell.length_a   1.000
_cell.length_b   1.000
_cell.length_c   1.000
_cell.angle_alpha   90.00
_cell.angle_beta   90.00
_cell.angle_gamma   90.00
#
_symmetry.space_group_name_H-M   'P 1'
#
loop_
_entity.id
_entity.type
_entity.pdbx_description
1 polymer ?
#
loop_
_entity_poly.entity_id
_entity_poly.type
_entity_poly.pdbx_seq_one_letter_code
_entity_poly.pdbx_strand_id
1 'polypeptide(L)'
;MVIVMNPEATEEQVQQVIDRIHEAGLKTHLSKGQYRTIIGIIGDKKKIASLPVEAFDGVEKAVPITASYKLVSREFKPEDTIIDINGVKIGDGSLVVMAGPCAVESREQLLETAEIVRAAGAQFYAVGLLNPVHLPTPFRAWKNKDCSIWRKPARQQA
;
A
#
# COMPACT_ATOMS: atom_id res chain seq x y z
N MET A 1 -2.39 -9.60 -17.31
CA MET A 1 -3.60 -8.75 -17.45
C MET A 1 -4.58 -9.54 -18.30
N VAL A 2 -5.88 -9.41 -18.09
CA VAL A 2 -6.90 -9.98 -18.95
C VAL A 2 -7.62 -8.85 -19.66
N ILE A 3 -7.76 -8.96 -20.98
CA ILE A 3 -8.61 -8.09 -21.79
C ILE A 3 -9.94 -8.82 -21.97
N VAL A 4 -11.02 -8.11 -21.70
CA VAL A 4 -12.37 -8.57 -22.03
C VAL A 4 -12.79 -7.85 -23.29
N MET A 5 -13.09 -8.60 -24.35
CA MET A 5 -13.61 -8.04 -25.60
C MET A 5 -15.10 -7.73 -25.48
N ASN A 6 -15.57 -6.77 -26.28
CA ASN A 6 -16.99 -6.54 -26.50
C ASN A 6 -17.64 -7.82 -27.07
N PRO A 7 -18.88 -8.15 -26.68
CA PRO A 7 -19.58 -9.34 -27.19
C PRO A 7 -19.76 -9.34 -28.71
N GLU A 8 -19.84 -8.16 -29.32
CA GLU A 8 -20.02 -7.95 -30.77
C GLU A 8 -18.70 -7.73 -31.51
N ALA A 9 -17.55 -7.88 -30.84
CA ALA A 9 -16.25 -7.67 -31.46
C ALA A 9 -16.01 -8.67 -32.60
N THR A 10 -15.57 -8.17 -33.76
CA THR A 10 -15.29 -9.02 -34.92
C THR A 10 -14.00 -9.80 -34.73
N GLU A 11 -13.84 -10.89 -35.47
CA GLU A 11 -12.60 -11.66 -35.49
C GLU A 11 -11.41 -10.81 -35.97
N GLU A 12 -11.62 -9.85 -36.88
CA GLU A 12 -10.56 -8.91 -37.26
C GLU A 12 -10.12 -8.02 -36.10
N GLN A 13 -11.07 -7.51 -35.30
CA GLN A 13 -10.74 -6.70 -34.12
C GLN A 13 -9.96 -7.51 -33.08
N VAL A 14 -10.36 -8.77 -32.84
CA VAL A 14 -9.63 -9.69 -31.96
C VAL A 14 -8.20 -9.89 -32.46
N GLN A 15 -8.02 -10.13 -33.75
CA GLN A 15 -6.68 -10.33 -34.33
C GLN A 15 -5.83 -9.06 -34.26
N GLN A 16 -6.40 -7.89 -34.55
CA GLN A 16 -5.70 -6.60 -34.42
C GLN A 16 -5.20 -6.35 -33.00
N VAL A 17 -6.01 -6.69 -31.99
CA VAL A 17 -5.60 -6.58 -30.58
C VAL A 17 -4.43 -7.53 -30.30
N ILE A 18 -4.49 -8.77 -30.76
CA ILE A 18 -3.41 -9.76 -30.59
C ILE A 18 -2.11 -9.28 -31.24
N ASP A 19 -2.19 -8.77 -32.48
CA ASP A 19 -1.04 -8.33 -33.24
C ASP A 19 -0.35 -7.14 -32.57
N ARG A 20 -1.11 -6.13 -32.11
CA ARG A 20 -0.56 -4.99 -31.35
C ARG A 20 0.14 -5.41 -30.06
N ILE A 21 -0.39 -6.43 -29.38
CA ILE A 21 0.23 -6.95 -28.15
C ILE A 21 1.54 -7.69 -28.48
N HIS A 22 1.59 -8.42 -29.59
CA HIS A 22 2.80 -9.10 -30.06
C HIS A 22 3.87 -8.10 -30.55
N GLU A 23 3.48 -7.02 -31.23
CA GLU A 23 4.39 -5.92 -31.63
C GLU A 23 5.07 -5.26 -30.42
N ALA A 24 4.38 -5.18 -29.28
CA ALA A 24 4.96 -4.71 -28.02
C ALA A 24 5.92 -5.72 -27.36
N GLY A 25 6.11 -6.90 -27.96
CA GLY A 25 6.95 -7.98 -27.44
C GLY A 25 6.32 -8.73 -26.26
N LEU A 26 4.99 -8.73 -26.17
CA LEU A 26 4.23 -9.49 -25.16
C LEU A 26 3.61 -10.73 -25.81
N LYS A 27 3.20 -11.70 -24.99
CA LYS A 27 2.50 -12.91 -25.46
C LYS A 27 1.02 -12.80 -25.12
N THR A 28 0.18 -13.38 -25.97
CA THR A 28 -1.25 -13.50 -25.72
C THR A 28 -1.69 -14.94 -25.51
N HIS A 29 -2.79 -15.11 -24.79
CA HIS A 29 -3.52 -16.37 -24.70
C HIS A 29 -5.00 -16.08 -24.93
N LEU A 30 -5.54 -16.59 -26.04
CA LEU A 30 -6.92 -16.36 -26.44
C LEU A 30 -7.83 -17.44 -25.85
N SER A 31 -8.90 -17.02 -25.19
CA SER A 31 -9.97 -17.86 -24.69
C SER A 31 -11.29 -17.40 -25.27
N LYS A 32 -11.79 -18.13 -26.28
CA LYS A 32 -13.12 -17.90 -26.88
C LYS A 32 -14.18 -18.63 -26.06
N GLY A 33 -14.91 -17.90 -25.23
CA GLY A 33 -16.07 -18.42 -24.51
C GLY A 33 -17.34 -18.34 -25.34
N GLN A 34 -18.39 -19.03 -24.91
CA GLN A 34 -19.70 -19.03 -25.59
C GLN A 34 -20.34 -17.63 -25.70
N TYR A 35 -20.06 -16.74 -24.74
CA TYR A 35 -20.67 -15.40 -24.65
C TYR A 35 -19.65 -14.26 -24.73
N ARG A 36 -18.37 -14.55 -24.53
CA ARG A 36 -17.32 -13.54 -24.34
C ARG A 36 -15.99 -14.07 -24.84
N THR A 37 -15.26 -13.22 -25.56
CA THR A 37 -13.86 -13.47 -25.93
C THR A 37 -12.94 -12.78 -24.92
N ILE A 38 -11.98 -13.54 -24.40
CA ILE A 38 -11.05 -13.10 -23.37
C ILE A 38 -9.63 -13.27 -23.89
N ILE A 39 -8.79 -12.24 -23.75
CA ILE A 39 -7.38 -12.28 -24.15
C ILE A 39 -6.51 -12.08 -22.92
N GLY A 40 -5.79 -13.12 -22.50
CA GLY A 40 -4.77 -13.03 -21.47
C GLY A 40 -3.48 -12.44 -22.04
N ILE A 41 -2.92 -11.42 -21.39
CA ILE A 41 -1.60 -10.85 -21.71
C ILE A 41 -0.57 -11.37 -20.71
N ILE A 42 0.50 -11.95 -21.24
CA ILE A 42 1.62 -12.54 -20.49
C ILE A 42 2.92 -11.84 -20.90
N GLY A 43 3.67 -11.30 -19.93
CA GLY A 43 4.95 -10.64 -20.18
C GLY A 43 5.31 -9.61 -19.11
N ASP A 44 6.21 -8.69 -19.45
CA ASP A 44 6.70 -7.65 -18.54
C ASP A 44 5.58 -6.68 -18.13
N LYS A 45 5.38 -6.51 -16.82
CA LYS A 45 4.32 -5.66 -16.24
C LYS A 45 4.46 -4.20 -16.65
N LYS A 46 5.68 -3.67 -16.82
CA LYS A 46 5.90 -2.28 -17.25
C LYS A 46 5.42 -2.07 -18.68
N LYS A 47 5.73 -3.02 -19.58
CA LYS A 47 5.28 -3.00 -20.97
C LYS A 47 3.76 -3.15 -21.09
N ILE A 48 3.17 -4.02 -20.26
CA ILE A 48 1.71 -4.20 -20.18
C ILE A 48 1.03 -2.89 -19.72
N ALA A 49 1.59 -2.22 -18.71
CA ALA A 49 1.02 -0.98 -18.17
C ALA A 49 1.16 0.23 -19.11
N SER A 50 2.15 0.22 -20.02
CA SER A 50 2.33 1.29 -21.00
C SER A 50 1.44 1.16 -22.23
N LEU A 51 0.80 0.01 -22.44
CA LEU A 51 -0.09 -0.19 -23.59
C LEU A 51 -1.46 0.42 -23.31
N PRO A 52 -2.00 1.27 -24.22
CA PRO A 52 -3.35 1.82 -24.11
C PRO A 52 -4.38 0.77 -24.57
N VAL A 53 -4.40 -0.39 -23.92
CA VAL A 53 -5.20 -1.56 -24.35
C VAL A 53 -6.70 -1.25 -24.37
N GLU A 54 -7.18 -0.41 -23.44
CA GLU A 54 -8.58 0.01 -23.37
C GLU A 54 -9.00 0.93 -24.53
N ALA A 55 -8.04 1.50 -25.26
CA ALA A 55 -8.30 2.35 -26.42
C ALA A 55 -8.35 1.55 -27.74
N PHE A 56 -8.16 0.22 -27.70
CA PHE A 56 -8.23 -0.61 -28.89
C PHE A 56 -9.68 -0.95 -29.24
N ASP A 57 -9.99 -0.94 -30.54
CA ASP A 57 -11.32 -1.27 -31.03
C ASP A 57 -11.71 -2.71 -30.65
N GLY A 58 -12.95 -2.87 -30.21
CA GLY A 58 -13.46 -4.17 -29.76
C GLY A 58 -13.09 -4.54 -28.32
N VAL A 59 -12.30 -3.74 -27.60
CA VAL A 59 -12.04 -3.95 -26.17
C VAL A 59 -13.14 -3.34 -25.31
N GLU A 60 -13.69 -4.10 -24.36
CA GLU A 60 -14.62 -3.57 -23.35
C GLU A 60 -13.86 -3.00 -22.15
N LYS A 61 -12.91 -3.78 -21.60
CA LYS A 61 -12.13 -3.40 -20.42
C LYS A 61 -10.87 -4.25 -20.28
N ALA A 62 -9.87 -3.71 -19.59
CA ALA A 62 -8.67 -4.43 -19.21
C ALA A 62 -8.61 -4.61 -17.67
N VAL A 63 -8.46 -5.85 -17.22
CA VAL A 63 -8.41 -6.20 -15.80
C VAL A 63 -7.03 -6.73 -15.44
N PRO A 64 -6.28 -6.10 -14.52
CA PRO A 64 -5.01 -6.66 -14.05
C PRO A 64 -5.24 -7.97 -13.28
N ILE A 65 -4.46 -9.01 -13.61
CA ILE A 65 -4.53 -10.32 -12.91
C ILE A 65 -3.74 -10.29 -11.61
N THR A 66 -2.56 -9.63 -11.63
CA THR A 66 -1.73 -9.54 -10.44
C THR A 66 -2.30 -8.53 -9.47
N ALA A 67 -2.44 -8.92 -8.20
CA ALA A 67 -2.75 -8.01 -7.12
C ALA A 67 -1.83 -6.76 -7.15
N SER A 68 -2.42 -5.59 -6.94
CA SER A 68 -1.69 -4.32 -6.85
C SER A 68 -0.73 -4.29 -5.65
N TYR A 69 -0.96 -5.16 -4.67
CA TYR A 69 -0.24 -5.26 -3.40
C TYR A 69 0.76 -6.43 -3.35
N LYS A 70 1.29 -6.87 -4.50
CA LYS A 70 2.19 -8.03 -4.61
C LYS A 70 3.31 -8.07 -3.55
N LEU A 71 4.00 -6.95 -3.29
CA LEU A 71 5.14 -6.94 -2.36
C LEU A 71 4.75 -7.16 -0.89
N VAL A 72 3.49 -6.89 -0.53
CA VAL A 72 2.98 -7.06 0.85
C VAL A 72 2.05 -8.27 0.97
N SER A 73 1.87 -9.07 -0.10
CA SER A 73 0.97 -10.23 -0.09
C SER A 73 1.66 -11.48 0.45
N ARG A 74 0.91 -12.31 1.19
CA ARG A 74 1.38 -13.63 1.62
C ARG A 74 1.58 -14.62 0.46
N GLU A 75 0.87 -14.41 -0.66
CA GLU A 75 1.07 -15.17 -1.89
C GLU A 75 2.49 -14.98 -2.45
N PHE A 76 3.02 -13.76 -2.35
CA PHE A 76 4.37 -13.45 -2.84
C PHE A 76 5.45 -13.66 -1.77
N LYS A 77 5.14 -13.35 -0.51
CA LYS A 77 6.02 -13.55 0.64
C LYS A 77 5.28 -14.36 1.72
N PRO A 78 5.37 -15.70 1.70
CA PRO A 78 4.67 -16.55 2.65
C PRO A 78 5.10 -16.32 4.10
N GLU A 79 6.38 -16.05 4.32
CA GLU A 79 6.98 -15.85 5.64
C GLU A 79 6.66 -14.49 6.26
N ASP A 80 6.58 -14.47 7.60
CA ASP A 80 6.30 -13.25 8.35
C ASP A 80 7.43 -12.21 8.19
N THR A 81 7.03 -10.95 8.15
CA THR A 81 7.99 -9.84 8.21
C THR A 81 8.14 -9.41 9.67
N ILE A 82 9.32 -9.68 10.23
CA ILE A 82 9.65 -9.27 11.60
C ILE A 82 10.44 -7.97 11.54
N ILE A 83 9.92 -6.93 12.20
CA ILE A 83 10.60 -5.63 12.33
C ILE A 83 11.27 -5.59 13.70
N ASP A 84 12.60 -5.47 13.72
CA ASP A 84 13.39 -5.34 14.96
C ASP A 84 13.77 -3.88 15.19
N ILE A 85 13.35 -3.34 16.33
CA ILE A 85 13.71 -2.00 16.78
C ILE A 85 14.36 -2.13 18.16
N ASN A 86 15.68 -2.01 18.22
CA ASN A 86 16.47 -2.11 19.45
C ASN A 86 16.18 -3.38 20.28
N GLY A 87 15.94 -4.52 19.63
CA GLY A 87 15.66 -5.79 20.28
C GLY A 87 14.18 -6.06 20.55
N VAL A 88 13.30 -5.08 20.33
CA VAL A 88 11.84 -5.29 20.35
C VAL A 88 11.39 -5.73 18.96
N LYS A 89 10.85 -6.94 18.85
CA LYS A 89 10.41 -7.54 17.59
C LYS A 89 8.91 -7.37 17.39
N ILE A 90 8.51 -6.80 16.26
CA ILE A 90 7.12 -6.64 15.84
C ILE A 90 6.82 -7.68 14.77
N GLY A 91 5.83 -8.55 15.02
CA GLY A 91 5.37 -9.57 14.07
C GLY A 91 5.98 -10.96 14.25
N ASP A 92 6.70 -11.22 15.34
CA ASP A 92 7.24 -12.55 15.68
C ASP A 92 6.30 -13.43 16.54
N GLY A 93 5.07 -12.96 16.74
CA GLY A 93 4.06 -13.61 17.61
C GLY A 93 4.02 -13.05 19.04
N SER A 94 4.98 -12.21 19.43
CA SER A 94 4.92 -11.50 20.71
C SER A 94 3.93 -10.33 20.67
N LEU A 95 3.35 -10.00 21.84
CA LEU A 95 2.51 -8.81 21.99
C LEU A 95 3.40 -7.57 22.21
N VAL A 96 3.32 -6.64 21.28
CA VAL A 96 3.97 -5.33 21.37
C VAL A 96 2.93 -4.25 21.61
N VAL A 97 3.15 -3.41 22.62
CA VAL A 97 2.28 -2.30 22.97
C VAL A 97 3.00 -0.98 22.66
N MET A 98 2.30 -0.13 21.90
CA MET A 98 2.69 1.24 21.61
C MET A 98 1.62 2.18 22.19
N ALA A 99 2.02 3.11 23.05
CA ALA A 99 1.08 4.00 23.72
C ALA A 99 1.63 5.41 23.87
N GLY A 100 0.73 6.38 24.03
CA GLY A 100 1.05 7.77 24.26
C GLY A 100 -0.08 8.68 23.78
N PRO A 101 0.08 10.00 23.94
CA PRO A 101 -0.99 10.94 23.68
C PRO A 101 -1.27 11.13 22.18
N CYS A 102 -2.54 11.35 21.86
CA CYS A 102 -3.00 11.60 20.49
C CYS A 102 -2.38 12.87 19.89
N ALA A 103 -2.28 13.93 20.67
CA ALA A 103 -1.62 15.17 20.30
C ALA A 103 -0.74 15.64 21.44
N VAL A 104 0.32 16.36 21.11
CA VAL A 104 1.19 16.94 22.13
C VAL A 104 0.71 18.34 22.45
N GLU A 105 0.37 18.51 23.72
CA GLU A 105 -0.28 19.72 24.23
C GLU A 105 0.67 20.54 25.08
N SER A 106 1.54 19.88 25.85
CA SER A 106 2.60 20.52 26.62
C SER A 106 3.84 19.63 26.78
N ARG A 107 4.96 20.24 27.17
CA ARG A 107 6.19 19.51 27.50
C ARG A 107 6.00 18.65 28.75
N GLU A 108 5.24 19.15 29.71
CA GLU A 108 4.95 18.51 30.98
C GLU A 108 4.11 17.25 30.74
N GLN A 109 3.02 17.39 29.99
CA GLN A 109 2.13 16.30 29.60
C GLN A 109 2.90 15.21 28.81
N LEU A 110 3.79 15.62 27.91
CA LEU A 110 4.65 14.71 27.16
C LEU A 110 5.55 13.86 28.07
N LEU A 111 6.25 14.49 29.01
CA LEU A 111 7.18 13.79 29.90
C LEU A 111 6.44 12.89 30.89
N GLU A 112 5.37 13.39 31.51
CA GLU A 112 4.54 12.63 32.45
C GLU A 112 3.94 11.39 31.78
N THR A 113 3.40 11.53 30.58
CA THR A 113 2.82 10.38 29.87
C THR A 113 3.90 9.37 29.47
N ALA A 114 5.11 9.82 29.12
CA ALA A 114 6.21 8.91 28.79
C ALA A 114 6.63 8.05 30.00
N GLU A 115 6.62 8.62 31.21
CA GLU A 115 6.90 7.89 32.46
C GLU A 115 5.80 6.87 32.77
N ILE A 116 4.53 7.27 32.67
CA ILE A 116 3.38 6.39 32.92
C ILE A 116 3.38 5.22 31.93
N VAL A 117 3.57 5.49 30.63
CA VAL A 117 3.59 4.46 29.58
C VAL A 117 4.73 3.45 29.80
N ARG A 118 5.90 3.94 30.21
CA ARG A 118 7.04 3.08 30.55
C ARG A 118 6.74 2.21 31.78
N ALA A 119 6.20 2.81 32.85
CA ALA A 119 5.85 2.09 34.07
C ALA A 119 4.79 1.00 33.83
N ALA A 120 3.89 1.21 32.86
CA ALA A 120 2.90 0.24 32.42
C ALA A 120 3.47 -0.89 31.53
N GLY A 121 4.75 -0.81 31.13
CA GLY A 121 5.44 -1.86 30.38
C GLY A 121 5.27 -1.79 28.85
N ALA A 122 4.79 -0.68 28.30
CA ALA A 122 4.75 -0.51 26.85
C ALA A 122 6.18 -0.36 26.28
N GLN A 123 6.44 -0.99 25.14
CA GLN A 123 7.75 -1.01 24.50
C GLN A 123 8.01 0.21 23.63
N PHE A 124 6.94 0.86 23.16
CA PHE A 124 7.05 2.04 22.31
C PHE A 124 6.19 3.20 22.81
N TYR A 125 6.72 4.40 22.65
CA TYR A 125 6.01 5.65 22.90
C TYR A 125 5.69 6.38 21.61
N ALA A 126 4.40 6.59 21.37
CA ALA A 126 3.89 7.26 20.18
C ALA A 126 3.16 8.55 20.53
N VAL A 127 3.37 9.57 19.70
CA VAL A 127 2.78 10.90 19.87
C VAL A 127 2.38 11.49 18.52
N GLY A 128 1.22 12.13 18.44
CA GLY A 128 0.83 12.91 17.26
C GLY A 128 1.40 14.33 17.31
N LEU A 129 2.20 14.68 16.28
CA LEU A 129 2.86 15.99 16.17
C LEU A 129 2.12 16.96 15.24
N LEU A 130 1.46 16.41 14.22
CA LEU A 130 0.77 17.18 13.21
C LEU A 130 -0.68 16.74 13.21
N ASN A 131 -1.56 17.66 13.59
CA ASN A 131 -2.99 17.47 13.43
C ASN A 131 -3.44 18.26 12.19
N PRO A 132 -3.72 17.62 11.05
CA PRO A 132 -4.24 18.31 9.87
C PRO A 132 -5.65 18.81 10.18
N VAL A 133 -5.80 20.13 10.20
CA VAL A 133 -7.04 20.80 10.60
C VAL A 133 -8.04 20.87 9.44
N HIS A 134 -9.30 20.53 9.71
CA HIS A 134 -10.44 20.76 8.80
C HIS A 134 -11.56 21.66 9.36
N LEU A 135 -11.37 22.34 10.50
CA LEU A 135 -12.39 23.16 11.17
C LEU A 135 -11.92 24.60 11.45
N PRO A 136 -12.85 25.58 11.57
CA PRO A 136 -12.53 27.01 11.67
C PRO A 136 -11.79 27.43 12.97
N THR A 137 -11.88 26.66 14.05
CA THR A 137 -11.14 26.86 15.30
C THR A 137 -10.55 25.53 15.78
N PRO A 138 -9.40 25.09 15.24
CA PRO A 138 -8.78 23.86 15.66
C PRO A 138 -8.07 23.97 17.01
N PHE A 139 -8.09 22.86 17.75
CA PHE A 139 -7.00 22.56 18.68
C PHE A 139 -5.68 22.54 17.89
N ARG A 140 -4.81 23.51 18.16
CA ARG A 140 -3.53 23.64 17.48
C ARG A 140 -2.49 22.92 18.33
N ALA A 141 -2.16 21.68 17.93
CA ALA A 141 -1.05 20.93 18.50
C ALA A 141 0.21 21.82 18.58
N TRP A 142 1.04 21.56 19.58
CA TRP A 142 2.23 22.33 19.92
C TRP A 142 3.00 22.81 18.67
N LYS A 143 3.06 24.13 18.45
CA LYS A 143 3.57 24.73 17.19
C LYS A 143 5.08 24.61 16.98
N ASN A 144 5.82 24.15 17.99
CA ASN A 144 7.26 24.10 17.95
C ASN A 144 7.68 22.88 17.13
N LYS A 145 8.17 23.12 15.91
CA LYS A 145 8.65 22.11 14.95
C LYS A 145 9.95 21.42 15.40
N ASP A 146 10.44 21.73 16.60
CA ASP A 146 11.69 21.19 17.08
C ASP A 146 11.50 19.75 17.58
N CYS A 147 11.95 18.80 16.76
CA CYS A 147 11.95 17.40 17.09
C CYS A 147 12.97 17.01 18.18
N SER A 148 13.74 17.95 18.72
CA SER A 148 14.74 17.70 19.76
C SER A 148 14.12 17.35 21.12
N ILE A 149 12.93 17.90 21.43
CA ILE A 149 12.27 17.72 22.73
C ILE A 149 11.87 16.26 23.00
N TRP A 150 11.67 15.46 21.95
CA TRP A 150 11.27 14.04 22.00
C TRP A 150 12.44 13.09 22.30
N ARG A 151 13.68 13.52 22.04
CA ARG A 151 14.85 12.64 22.22
C ARG A 151 15.05 12.21 23.66
N LYS A 152 14.65 13.03 24.63
CA LYS A 152 14.77 12.70 26.07
C LYS A 152 13.79 11.59 26.48
N PRO A 153 12.46 11.73 26.31
CA PRO A 153 11.53 10.65 26.66
C PRO A 153 11.76 9.36 25.87
N ALA A 154 12.10 9.45 24.57
CA ALA A 154 12.41 8.27 23.76
C ALA A 154 13.70 7.54 24.20
N ARG A 155 14.74 8.25 24.65
CA ARG A 155 15.98 7.63 25.15
C ARG A 155 15.85 7.11 26.57
N GLN A 156 14.95 7.66 27.38
CA GLN A 156 14.67 7.15 28.71
C GLN A 156 13.88 5.83 28.69
N GLN A 157 13.34 5.43 27.53
CA GLN A 157 12.61 4.16 27.36
C GLN A 157 13.47 3.00 26.85
N ALA A 158 14.66 3.27 26.32
CA ALA A 158 15.63 2.25 25.92
C ALA A 158 16.46 1.73 27.10
#